data_AF-A0A8H8Z1R3-F1
#
_entry.id   AF-A0A8H8Z1R3-F1
#
_cell.length_a   1.000
_cell.length_b   1.000
_cell.length_c   1.000
_cell.angle_alpha   90.00
_cell.angle_beta   90.00
_cell.angle_gamma   90.00
#
_symmetry.space_group_name_H-M   'P 1'
#
loop_
_entity.id
_entity.type
_entity.pdbx_description
1 polymer ?
#
loop_
_entity_poly.entity_id
_entity_poly.type
_entity_poly.pdbx_seq_one_letter_code
_entity_poly.pdbx_strand_id
1 'polypeptide(L)'
;MGQFFQLFWSKGNNPASIELKVLEMAENDLAKMHVGLAHVNPGGWTYTEGWGPINRAYVEIQDEHTKMREMQALVARVNKLEGAKTSLFDLNGTGEKISLGGLGGGMLLAGTLALIGWRKRKQNEA
;
A
#
# COMPACT_ATOMS: atom_id res chain seq x y z
N MET A 1 -14.51 7.96 15.99
CA MET A 1 -14.33 8.09 17.45
C MET A 1 -14.79 6.79 18.06
N GLY A 2 -13.96 6.17 18.91
CA GLY A 2 -14.36 4.97 19.65
C GLY A 2 -15.55 5.28 20.56
N GLN A 3 -16.38 4.28 20.83
CA GLN A 3 -17.57 4.40 21.68
C GLN A 3 -17.36 3.63 22.97
N PHE A 4 -17.85 4.15 24.10
CA PHE A 4 -17.65 3.56 25.42
C PHE A 4 -18.02 2.08 25.51
N PHE A 5 -19.10 1.65 24.82
CA PHE A 5 -19.51 0.24 24.82
C PHE A 5 -18.42 -0.71 24.29
N GLN A 6 -17.50 -0.22 23.45
CA GLN A 6 -16.42 -1.01 22.86
C GLN A 6 -15.39 -1.47 23.90
N LEU A 7 -15.36 -0.87 25.09
CA LEU A 7 -14.57 -1.37 26.24
C LEU A 7 -15.15 -2.66 26.83
N PHE A 8 -16.44 -2.90 26.64
CA PHE A 8 -17.18 -3.99 27.29
C PHE A 8 -17.69 -5.04 26.30
N TRP A 9 -17.76 -4.70 25.01
CA TRP A 9 -18.21 -5.60 23.96
C TRP A 9 -17.39 -5.41 22.69
N SER A 10 -16.92 -6.52 22.13
CA SER A 10 -16.21 -6.55 20.85
C SER A 10 -16.70 -7.71 19.98
N LYS A 11 -16.76 -7.47 18.66
CA LYS A 11 -17.08 -8.52 17.68
C LYS A 11 -16.44 -8.22 16.33
N GLY A 12 -15.70 -9.19 15.80
CA GLY A 12 -14.95 -9.01 14.55
C GLY A 12 -13.94 -7.87 14.67
N ASN A 13 -13.96 -6.92 13.73
CA ASN A 13 -13.08 -5.75 13.73
C ASN A 13 -13.73 -4.51 14.35
N ASN A 14 -14.70 -4.69 15.26
CA ASN A 14 -15.34 -3.61 16.01
C ASN A 14 -15.15 -3.82 17.52
N PRO A 15 -14.31 -3.00 18.18
CA PRO A 15 -13.43 -1.97 17.61
C PRO A 15 -12.23 -2.56 16.87
N ALA A 16 -11.63 -1.78 15.96
CA ALA A 16 -10.29 -2.11 15.47
C ALA A 16 -9.25 -1.86 16.58
N SER A 17 -8.09 -2.54 16.52
CA SER A 17 -7.07 -2.41 17.58
C SER A 17 -6.60 -0.98 17.80
N ILE A 18 -6.44 -0.17 16.74
CA ILE A 18 -6.07 1.24 16.86
C ILE A 18 -7.18 2.05 17.52
N GLU A 19 -8.44 1.76 17.19
CA GLU A 19 -9.58 2.48 17.76
C GLU A 19 -9.71 2.22 19.25
N LEU A 20 -9.55 0.96 19.68
CA LEU A 20 -9.56 0.61 21.10
C LEU A 20 -8.38 1.27 21.83
N LYS A 21 -7.18 1.26 21.25
CA LYS A 21 -6.00 1.88 21.87
C LYS A 21 -6.13 3.39 22.05
N VAL A 22 -6.67 4.10 21.06
CA VAL A 22 -6.98 5.53 21.20
C VAL A 22 -8.05 5.76 22.27
N LEU A 23 -9.05 4.89 22.35
CA LEU A 23 -10.11 5.00 23.34
C LEU A 23 -9.58 4.74 24.76
N GLU A 24 -8.76 3.71 24.98
CA GLU A 24 -8.11 3.44 26.26
C GLU A 24 -7.14 4.55 26.67
N MET A 25 -6.41 5.14 25.71
CA MET A 25 -5.52 6.28 25.97
C MET A 25 -6.30 7.47 26.55
N ALA A 26 -7.54 7.70 26.09
CA ALA A 26 -8.39 8.77 26.60
C ALA A 26 -9.15 8.39 27.89
N GLU A 27 -9.82 7.24 27.90
CA GLU A 27 -10.71 6.84 29.00
C GLU A 27 -9.94 6.36 30.24
N ASN A 28 -8.79 5.69 30.04
CA ASN A 28 -7.98 5.16 31.13
C ASN A 28 -6.80 6.09 31.44
N ASP A 29 -5.87 6.26 30.50
CA ASP A 29 -4.57 6.84 30.83
C ASP A 29 -4.65 8.36 31.06
N LEU A 30 -5.43 9.08 30.24
CA LEU A 30 -5.66 10.51 30.44
C LEU A 30 -6.48 10.78 31.70
N ALA A 31 -7.50 9.96 31.99
CA ALA A 31 -8.27 10.06 33.22
C ALA A 31 -7.39 9.83 34.46
N LYS A 32 -6.54 8.80 34.46
CA LYS A 32 -5.56 8.55 35.52
C LYS A 32 -4.55 9.69 35.65
N MET A 33 -4.10 10.27 34.54
CA MET A 33 -3.21 11.44 34.56
C MET A 33 -3.85 12.60 35.33
N HIS A 34 -5.12 12.89 35.04
CA HIS A 34 -5.87 13.92 35.74
C HIS A 34 -6.00 13.61 37.23
N VAL A 35 -6.33 12.37 37.59
CA VAL A 35 -6.39 11.92 39.00
C VAL A 35 -5.03 12.07 39.68
N GLY A 36 -3.94 11.69 39.02
CA GLY A 36 -2.58 11.84 39.53
C GLY A 36 -2.25 13.30 39.84
N LEU A 37 -2.57 14.21 38.92
CA LEU A 37 -2.39 15.65 39.09
C LEU A 37 -3.23 16.19 40.25
N ALA A 38 -4.51 15.82 40.31
CA ALA A 38 -5.43 16.27 41.35
C ALA A 38 -5.03 15.81 42.76
N HIS A 39 -4.39 14.64 42.87
CA HIS A 39 -3.97 14.05 44.15
C HIS A 39 -2.48 14.23 44.44
N VAL A 40 -1.78 15.08 43.68
CA VAL A 40 -0.35 15.40 43.87
C VAL A 40 0.52 14.13 44.01
N ASN A 41 0.23 13.11 43.20
CA ASN A 41 1.06 11.92 43.06
C ASN A 41 1.95 12.04 41.80
N PRO A 42 3.24 12.41 41.91
CA PRO A 42 4.10 12.65 40.75
C PRO A 42 4.22 11.44 39.81
N GLY A 43 4.22 10.22 40.35
CA GLY A 43 4.23 9.00 39.54
C GLY A 43 2.93 8.78 38.76
N GLY A 44 1.84 9.38 39.22
CA GLY A 44 0.48 9.29 38.68
C GLY A 44 0.21 10.13 37.43
N TRP A 45 1.10 11.08 37.07
CA TRP A 45 0.99 11.84 35.82
C TRP A 45 2.26 11.84 34.96
N THR A 46 3.38 11.30 35.47
CA THR A 46 4.65 11.25 34.76
C THR A 46 4.92 9.85 34.23
N TYR A 47 5.70 9.05 34.96
CA TYR A 47 6.34 7.85 34.43
C TYR A 47 5.48 6.59 34.54
N THR A 48 4.70 6.44 35.61
CA THR A 48 3.98 5.19 35.89
C THR A 48 2.59 5.21 35.28
N GLU A 49 1.85 6.28 35.54
CA GLU A 49 0.51 6.51 34.99
C GLU A 49 0.48 7.88 34.30
N GLY A 50 -0.48 8.06 33.40
CA GLY A 50 -0.62 9.28 32.62
C GLY A 50 0.41 9.37 31.48
N TRP A 51 1.39 10.27 31.59
CA TRP A 51 2.25 10.62 30.46
C TRP A 51 3.02 9.44 29.85
N GLY A 52 3.59 8.55 30.66
CA GLY A 52 4.32 7.37 30.21
C GLY A 52 3.46 6.43 29.35
N PRO A 53 2.33 5.92 29.87
CA PRO A 53 1.38 5.13 29.09
C PRO A 53 0.81 5.86 27.86
N ILE A 54 0.43 7.14 27.97
CA ILE A 54 -0.06 7.95 26.84
C ILE A 54 0.99 8.04 25.74
N ASN A 55 2.25 8.30 26.10
CA ASN A 55 3.34 8.38 25.12
C ASN A 55 3.57 7.04 24.42
N ARG A 56 3.47 5.92 25.15
CA ARG A 56 3.55 4.57 24.54
C ARG A 56 2.41 4.35 23.55
N ALA A 57 1.17 4.63 23.96
CA ALA A 57 0.01 4.50 23.08
C ALA A 57 0.17 5.37 21.82
N TYR A 58 0.64 6.61 21.97
CA TYR A 58 0.94 7.51 20.85
C TYR A 58 1.96 6.92 19.87
N VAL A 59 3.08 6.39 20.37
CA VAL A 59 4.13 5.77 19.53
C VAL A 59 3.56 4.58 18.76
N GLU A 60 2.82 3.70 19.44
CA GLU A 60 2.23 2.52 18.81
C GLU A 60 1.16 2.88 17.76
N ILE A 61 0.34 3.90 18.01
CA ILE A 61 -0.64 4.40 17.03
C ILE A 61 0.06 4.96 15.79
N GLN A 62 1.13 5.74 15.96
CA GLN A 62 1.87 6.33 14.85
C GLN A 62 2.64 5.28 14.04
N ASP A 63 3.21 4.28 14.71
CA ASP A 63 3.88 3.15 14.07
C ASP A 63 2.89 2.34 13.21
N GLU A 64 1.74 1.95 13.77
CA GLU A 64 0.70 1.23 13.04
C GLU A 64 0.10 2.06 11.90
N HIS A 65 -0.10 3.36 12.10
CA HIS A 65 -0.53 4.26 11.03
C HIS A 65 0.48 4.31 9.87
N THR A 66 1.78 4.34 10.17
CA THR A 66 2.85 4.33 9.16
C THR A 66 2.85 3.01 8.39
N LYS A 67 2.81 1.87 9.10
CA LYS A 67 2.72 0.54 8.47
C LYS A 67 1.50 0.43 7.55
N MET A 68 0.32 0.89 7.98
CA MET A 68 -0.88 0.86 7.16
C MET A 68 -0.74 1.69 5.87
N ARG A 69 -0.12 2.88 5.97
CA ARG A 69 0.13 3.73 4.80
C ARG A 69 1.13 3.11 3.83
N GLU A 70 2.19 2.51 4.34
CA GLU A 70 3.18 1.80 3.52
C GLU A 70 2.54 0.60 2.81
N MET A 71 1.73 -0.19 3.53
CA MET A 71 0.98 -1.30 2.95
C MET A 71 0.01 -0.83 1.86
N GLN A 72 -0.72 0.27 2.09
CA GLN A 72 -1.58 0.86 1.05
C GLN A 72 -0.78 1.31 -0.17
N ALA A 73 0.39 1.93 0.02
CA ALA A 73 1.26 2.33 -1.08
C ALA A 73 1.81 1.12 -1.87
N LEU A 74 2.12 0.01 -1.19
CA LEU A 74 2.52 -1.23 -1.82
C LEU A 74 1.39 -1.85 -2.64
N VAL A 75 0.18 -1.95 -2.08
CA VAL A 75 -1.01 -2.44 -2.79
C VAL A 75 -1.29 -1.59 -4.03
N ALA A 76 -1.18 -0.26 -3.94
CA ALA A 76 -1.35 0.63 -5.09
C ALA A 76 -0.31 0.37 -6.20
N ARG A 77 0.95 0.10 -5.84
CA ARG A 77 2.01 -0.25 -6.81
C ARG A 77 1.76 -1.61 -7.45
N VAL A 78 1.33 -2.61 -6.68
CA VAL A 78 0.97 -3.93 -7.19
C VAL A 78 -0.18 -3.82 -8.19
N ASN A 79 -1.25 -3.12 -7.84
CA ASN A 79 -2.40 -2.90 -8.73
C ASN A 79 -1.97 -2.20 -10.04
N LYS A 80 -1.06 -1.23 -9.96
CA LYS A 80 -0.51 -0.56 -11.16
C LYS A 80 0.29 -1.52 -12.05
N LEU A 81 1.08 -2.41 -11.46
CA LEU A 81 1.86 -3.40 -12.19
C LEU A 81 0.98 -4.49 -12.81
N GLU A 82 -0.07 -4.93 -12.10
CA GLU A 82 -1.05 -5.89 -12.63
C GLU A 82 -1.83 -5.31 -13.82
N GLY A 83 -2.26 -4.05 -13.74
CA GLY A 83 -2.91 -3.36 -14.86
C GLY A 83 -1.99 -3.10 -16.08
N ALA A 84 -0.69 -2.87 -15.84
CA ALA A 84 0.28 -2.68 -16.92
C ALA A 84 0.62 -3.99 -17.65
N LYS A 85 0.64 -5.14 -16.94
CA LYS A 85 0.90 -6.45 -17.54
C LYS A 85 -0.23 -6.88 -18.48
N THR A 86 -1.48 -6.53 -18.20
CA THR A 86 -2.60 -6.80 -19.10
C THR A 86 -2.52 -6.00 -20.41
N SER A 87 -2.05 -4.74 -20.39
CA SER A 87 -1.93 -3.91 -21.60
C SER A 87 -0.88 -4.41 -22.61
N LEU A 88 0.18 -5.08 -22.16
CA LEU A 88 1.22 -5.62 -23.07
C LEU A 88 0.83 -6.97 -23.70
N PHE A 89 -0.14 -7.67 -23.11
CA PHE A 89 -0.66 -8.95 -23.60
C PHE A 89 -2.14 -8.88 -24.02
N ASP A 90 -2.71 -7.68 -24.13
CA ASP A 90 -4.08 -7.49 -24.61
C ASP A 90 -4.13 -7.73 -26.13
N LEU A 91 -4.29 -9.00 -26.48
CA LEU A 91 -4.50 -9.49 -27.84
C LEU A 91 -5.99 -9.45 -28.24
N ASN A 92 -6.86 -8.82 -27.45
CA ASN A 92 -8.32 -8.84 -27.67
C ASN A 92 -9.00 -7.45 -27.69
N GLY A 93 -8.23 -6.35 -27.59
CA GLY A 93 -8.74 -5.00 -27.81
C GLY A 93 -9.08 -4.74 -29.27
N THR A 94 -10.36 -4.54 -29.59
CA THR A 94 -10.87 -4.26 -30.95
C THR A 94 -10.63 -2.79 -31.39
N GLY A 95 -9.79 -2.04 -30.68
CA GLY A 95 -9.50 -0.63 -30.93
C GLY A 95 -8.00 -0.38 -30.96
N GLU A 96 -7.52 0.10 -32.11
CA GLU A 96 -6.14 0.49 -32.40
C GLU A 96 -5.10 -0.63 -32.50
N LYS A 97 -4.95 -1.07 -33.76
CA LYS A 97 -3.88 -1.92 -34.29
C LYS A 97 -2.51 -1.22 -34.19
N ILE A 98 -1.97 -1.05 -32.99
CA ILE A 98 -0.51 -1.14 -32.80
C ILE A 98 -0.23 -2.56 -32.30
N SER A 99 -0.69 -3.49 -33.14
CA SER A 99 -0.60 -4.93 -32.90
C SER A 99 0.87 -5.32 -32.87
N LEU A 100 1.21 -6.27 -32.01
CA LEU A 100 2.45 -7.04 -32.05
C LEU A 100 2.77 -7.62 -33.46
N GLY A 101 1.79 -7.65 -34.37
CA GLY A 101 1.97 -7.90 -35.81
C GLY A 101 2.64 -6.76 -36.60
N GLY A 102 2.76 -5.54 -36.07
CA GLY A 102 3.48 -4.42 -36.68
C GLY A 102 4.98 -4.46 -36.39
N LEU A 103 5.39 -4.82 -35.17
CA LEU A 103 6.80 -5.05 -34.82
C LEU A 103 7.29 -6.41 -35.33
N GLY A 104 6.52 -7.48 -35.15
CA GLY A 104 6.84 -8.80 -35.69
C GLY A 104 6.73 -8.88 -37.22
N GLY A 105 5.71 -8.26 -37.81
CA GLY A 105 5.56 -8.14 -39.26
C GLY A 105 6.57 -7.18 -39.89
N GLY A 106 6.95 -6.11 -39.18
CA GLY A 106 8.03 -5.20 -39.59
C GLY A 106 9.39 -5.88 -39.62
N MET A 107 9.71 -6.72 -38.62
CA MET A 107 10.93 -7.54 -38.61
C MET A 107 10.93 -8.62 -39.69
N LEU A 108 9.80 -9.29 -39.94
CA LEU A 108 9.68 -10.28 -41.03
C LEU A 108 9.79 -9.62 -42.41
N LEU A 109 9.18 -8.45 -42.62
CA LEU A 109 9.31 -7.71 -43.87
C LEU A 109 10.74 -7.18 -44.07
N ALA A 110 11.38 -6.65 -43.02
CA ALA A 110 12.78 -6.24 -43.09
C ALA A 110 13.72 -7.42 -43.38
N GLY A 111 13.50 -8.57 -42.73
CA GLY A 111 14.28 -9.79 -42.94
C GLY A 111 14.09 -10.40 -44.34
N THR A 112 12.86 -10.40 -44.85
CA THR A 112 12.57 -10.91 -46.22
C THR A 112 13.13 -9.99 -47.30
N LEU A 113 13.03 -8.66 -47.15
CA LEU A 113 13.62 -7.71 -48.08
C LEU A 113 15.16 -7.81 -48.09
N ALA A 114 15.79 -7.99 -46.93
CA ALA A 114 17.23 -8.19 -46.83
C ALA A 114 17.68 -9.49 -47.52
N LEU A 115 16.94 -10.60 -47.35
CA LEU A 115 17.23 -11.88 -48.00
C LEU A 115 17.05 -11.82 -49.53
N ILE A 116 16.00 -11.15 -50.02
CA ILE A 116 15.77 -10.95 -51.46
C ILE A 116 16.88 -10.07 -52.06
N GLY A 117 17.29 -9.01 -51.36
CA GLY A 117 18.40 -8.15 -51.76
C GLY A 117 19.74 -8.90 -51.84
N TRP A 118 20.02 -9.78 -50.86
CA TRP A 118 21.23 -10.58 -50.86
C TRP A 118 21.26 -11.62 -51.98
N ARG A 119 20.10 -12.24 -52.28
CA ARG A 119 19.96 -13.22 -53.37
C ARG A 119 20.16 -12.59 -54.76
N LYS A 120 19.64 -11.38 -54.98
CA LYS A 120 19.87 -10.64 -56.24
C LYS A 120 21.34 -10.25 -56.45
N ARG A 121 22.05 -9.93 -55.37
CA ARG A 121 23.48 -9.56 -55.46
C ARG A 121 24.36 -10.74 -55.90
N LYS A 122 24.07 -11.96 -55.42
CA LYS A 122 24.77 -13.19 -55.85
C LYS A 122 24.50 -13.61 -57.31
N GLN A 123 23.39 -13.19 -57.92
CA GLN A 123 23.10 -13.49 -59.32
C GLN A 123 23.75 -12.52 -60.31
N ASN A 124 24.15 -11.33 -59.85
CA ASN A 124 24.89 -10.35 -60.67
C ASN A 124 26.42 -10.55 -60.61
N GLU A 125 26.92 -11.47 -59.78
CA GLU A 125 28.34 -11.81 -59.63
C GLU A 125 28.70 -13.17 -60.27
N ALA A 126 27.79 -13.78 -61.04
CA ALA A 126 28.00 -14.99 -61.84
C ALA A 126 27.74 -14.71 -63.32
#